data_AF-A0A822IUC6-F1
#
_entry.id   AF-A0A822IUC6-F1
#
_cell.length_a   1.000
_cell.length_b   1.000
_cell.length_c   1.000
_cell.angle_alpha   90.00
_cell.angle_beta   90.00
_cell.angle_gamma   90.00
#
_symmetry.space_group_name_H-M   'P 1'
#
loop_
_entity.id
_entity.type
_entity.pdbx_description
1 polymer ?
#
loop_
_entity_poly.entity_id
_entity_poly.type
_entity_poly.pdbx_seq_one_letter_code
_entity_poly.pdbx_strand_id
1 'polypeptide(L)'
;MVTIEYLNETAKINLCPTCFEIYKASIEQSIKDLLFNPIDDWRDVESNITQMVLITGIYLFSWDGIQGNDNEIFKKFLKKNFGIDWGKNAKIEKMDDGKTIQLSTGKNYLSLTLNDEKTKANLEIDNVKTAEYTIKKVNNKLKIYKKVFKGKLDFLYFAKDLYFIWDEKDEWRLIKFLKQNYSIDWVKTAKIEKTDDGKTIQLSTGKNYLSLTLNDEKTKISLKIDDGRTDELILRTGKEVYKEGSNVAFGEEIDMKAFQEIKVVWGFTKKIDDLYEKGILGDFSHRVLHEAYEVRNKIHDPSIVSPFSEQDLILFHNASLVTHGILQAIQIERGEDISTSLKSISTNLKNGAEELAKQCLL
;
A
#
# COMPACT_ATOMS: atom_id res chain seq x y z
N MET A 1 16.33 8.98 20.92
CA MET A 1 15.06 8.25 20.83
C MET A 1 14.49 8.16 22.24
N VAL A 2 13.22 8.53 22.45
CA VAL A 2 12.60 8.50 23.78
C VAL A 2 12.04 7.09 23.99
N THR A 3 12.69 6.28 24.82
CA THR A 3 12.24 4.92 25.17
C THR A 3 11.33 4.95 26.39
N ILE A 4 10.52 3.90 26.62
CA ILE A 4 9.75 3.80 27.88
C ILE A 4 10.72 3.77 29.06
N GLU A 5 11.88 3.15 28.90
CA GLU A 5 12.95 3.16 29.88
C GLU A 5 13.43 4.59 30.21
N TYR A 6 13.68 5.44 29.21
CA TYR A 6 14.03 6.84 29.41
C TYR A 6 12.91 7.64 30.10
N LEU A 7 11.65 7.41 29.70
CA LEU A 7 10.50 8.04 30.36
C LEU A 7 10.36 7.56 31.81
N ASN A 8 10.61 6.28 32.08
CA ASN A 8 10.56 5.70 33.42
C ASN A 8 11.67 6.25 34.31
N GLU A 9 12.89 6.35 33.82
CA GLU A 9 14.00 6.94 34.58
C GLU A 9 13.75 8.43 34.84
N THR A 10 13.23 9.16 33.85
CA THR A 10 12.83 10.56 34.03
C THR A 10 11.68 10.69 35.04
N ALA A 11 10.68 9.82 34.98
CA ALA A 11 9.53 9.82 35.88
C ALA A 11 9.95 9.45 37.31
N LYS A 12 10.86 8.48 37.50
CA LYS A 12 11.43 8.14 38.83
C LYS A 12 12.15 9.32 39.46
N ILE A 13 12.86 10.12 38.65
CA ILE A 13 13.59 11.31 39.13
C ILE A 13 12.61 12.41 39.55
N ASN A 14 11.49 12.56 38.83
CA ASN A 14 10.59 13.71 38.97
C ASN A 14 9.30 13.44 39.77
N LEU A 15 8.97 12.19 40.07
CA LEU A 15 7.76 11.81 40.79
C LEU A 15 8.10 11.18 42.14
N CYS A 16 7.29 11.46 43.17
CA CYS A 16 7.38 10.72 44.42
C CYS A 16 6.90 9.25 44.21
N PRO A 17 7.24 8.31 45.12
CA PRO A 17 6.93 6.89 44.94
C PRO A 17 5.46 6.61 44.61
N THR A 18 4.53 7.27 45.33
CA THR A 18 3.09 7.10 45.10
C THR A 18 2.65 7.62 43.72
N CYS A 19 3.17 8.77 43.29
CA CYS A 19 2.87 9.33 41.96
C CYS A 19 3.51 8.52 40.83
N PHE A 20 4.69 7.92 41.07
CA PHE A 20 5.34 7.03 40.11
C PHE A 20 4.52 5.75 39.89
N GLU A 21 3.94 5.18 40.96
CA GLU A 21 3.03 4.03 40.83
C GLU A 21 1.74 4.39 40.09
N ILE A 22 1.18 5.59 40.31
CA ILE A 22 0.04 6.08 39.52
C ILE A 22 0.43 6.28 38.05
N TYR A 23 1.61 6.84 37.80
CA TYR A 23 2.17 6.99 36.45
C TYR A 23 2.29 5.62 35.76
N LYS A 24 2.90 4.62 36.40
CA LYS A 24 2.99 3.25 35.85
C LYS A 24 1.62 2.63 35.57
N ALA A 25 0.69 2.77 36.51
CA ALA A 25 -0.60 2.11 36.44
C ALA A 25 -1.55 2.73 35.40
N SER A 26 -1.48 4.05 35.19
CA SER A 26 -2.49 4.79 34.40
C SER A 26 -1.92 5.50 33.19
N ILE A 27 -0.79 6.19 33.35
CA ILE A 27 -0.21 7.05 32.30
C ILE A 27 0.68 6.22 31.39
N GLU A 28 1.54 5.37 31.92
CA GLU A 28 2.43 4.50 31.14
C GLU A 28 1.62 3.55 30.25
N GLN A 29 0.55 2.93 30.77
CA GLN A 29 -0.31 2.07 29.96
C GLN A 29 -1.02 2.84 28.85
N SER A 30 -1.54 4.04 29.15
CA SER A 30 -2.15 4.90 28.14
C SER A 30 -1.13 5.39 27.11
N ILE A 31 0.09 5.71 27.53
CA ILE A 31 1.22 6.06 26.66
C ILE A 31 1.61 4.85 25.81
N LYS A 32 1.60 3.63 26.36
CA LYS A 32 1.83 2.41 25.61
C LYS A 32 0.78 2.21 24.54
N ASP A 33 -0.50 2.36 24.90
CA ASP A 33 -1.61 2.22 23.96
C ASP A 33 -1.64 3.35 22.90
N LEU A 34 -1.12 4.54 23.23
CA LEU A 34 -1.07 5.72 22.36
C LEU A 34 0.16 5.73 21.44
N LEU A 35 1.35 5.40 21.97
CA LEU A 35 2.62 5.35 21.23
C LEU A 35 2.84 4.03 20.51
N PHE A 36 2.21 2.95 20.99
CA PHE A 36 2.36 1.60 20.47
C PHE A 36 0.97 0.95 20.37
N ASN A 37 0.14 1.41 19.44
CA ASN A 37 -0.90 0.54 18.91
C ASN A 37 -0.25 -0.29 17.78
N PRO A 38 0.33 -1.48 18.07
CA PRO A 38 1.08 -2.27 17.08
C PRO A 38 0.28 -2.55 15.81
N ILE A 39 -1.04 -2.64 15.95
CA ILE A 39 -1.94 -2.86 14.84
C ILE A 39 -1.99 -1.63 13.92
N ASP A 40 -1.99 -0.40 14.46
CA ASP A 40 -2.07 0.81 13.62
C ASP A 40 -0.75 1.09 12.89
N ASP A 41 0.41 1.02 13.58
CA ASP A 41 1.71 1.21 12.93
C ASP A 41 1.95 0.16 11.83
N TRP A 42 1.65 -1.11 12.12
CA TRP A 42 1.74 -2.17 11.11
C TRP A 42 0.75 -1.95 9.94
N ARG A 43 -0.46 -1.46 10.20
CA ARG A 43 -1.42 -1.13 9.14
C ARG A 43 -0.92 0.00 8.26
N ASP A 44 -0.24 0.99 8.85
CA ASP A 44 0.37 2.07 8.09
C ASP A 44 1.52 1.54 7.22
N VAL A 45 2.34 0.63 7.74
CA VAL A 45 3.35 -0.10 6.94
C VAL A 45 2.71 -0.82 5.74
N GLU A 46 1.70 -1.67 5.96
CA GLU A 46 1.01 -2.40 4.89
C GLU A 46 0.37 -1.47 3.85
N SER A 47 -0.23 -0.37 4.33
CA SER A 47 -0.86 0.65 3.49
C SER A 47 0.18 1.38 2.65
N ASN A 48 1.26 1.85 3.26
CA ASN A 48 2.33 2.59 2.59
C ASN A 48 3.00 1.71 1.52
N ILE A 49 3.36 0.47 1.85
CA ILE A 49 3.93 -0.49 0.90
C ILE A 49 2.99 -0.74 -0.28
N THR A 50 1.69 -0.96 0.00
CA THR A 50 0.70 -1.15 -1.06
C THR A 50 0.62 0.09 -1.97
N GLN A 51 0.61 1.30 -1.39
CA GLN A 51 0.60 2.54 -2.16
C GLN A 51 1.85 2.70 -3.01
N MET A 52 3.04 2.43 -2.47
CA MET A 52 4.29 2.49 -3.22
C MET A 52 4.26 1.57 -4.45
N VAL A 53 3.77 0.32 -4.31
CA VAL A 53 3.66 -0.62 -5.43
C VAL A 53 2.72 -0.08 -6.50
N LEU A 54 1.55 0.41 -6.08
CA LEU A 54 0.54 0.97 -6.99
C LEU A 54 1.07 2.18 -7.76
N ILE A 55 1.78 3.10 -7.08
CA ILE A 55 2.38 4.29 -7.68
C ILE A 55 3.50 3.93 -8.65
N THR A 56 4.38 3.02 -8.24
CA THR A 56 5.58 2.69 -9.01
C THR A 56 5.29 1.76 -10.19
N GLY A 57 4.12 1.12 -10.22
CA GLY A 57 3.67 0.18 -11.24
C GLY A 57 4.20 -1.23 -11.00
N ILE A 58 3.62 -2.27 -11.57
CA ILE A 58 4.03 -3.67 -11.34
C ILE A 58 5.28 -3.97 -12.16
N TYR A 59 6.35 -4.51 -11.53
CA TYR A 59 7.48 -5.06 -12.29
C TYR A 59 7.03 -6.30 -13.07
N LEU A 60 7.35 -6.34 -14.37
CA LEU A 60 7.02 -7.47 -15.23
C LEU A 60 8.26 -8.35 -15.47
N PHE A 61 9.30 -7.78 -16.06
CA PHE A 61 10.56 -8.44 -16.43
C PHE A 61 11.60 -7.39 -16.89
N SER A 62 12.86 -7.77 -16.97
CA SER A 62 13.95 -6.95 -17.47
C SER A 62 14.03 -7.06 -18.99
N TRP A 63 14.09 -5.91 -19.68
CA TRP A 63 14.34 -5.85 -21.12
C TRP A 63 15.67 -6.53 -21.48
N ASP A 64 16.72 -6.26 -20.71
CA ASP A 64 18.04 -6.84 -20.92
C ASP A 64 18.10 -8.34 -20.55
N GLY A 65 17.14 -8.82 -19.77
CA GLY A 65 17.04 -10.22 -19.36
C GLY A 65 16.27 -11.12 -20.34
N ILE A 66 15.52 -10.58 -21.32
CA ILE A 66 14.60 -11.37 -22.17
C ILE A 66 15.33 -12.45 -22.99
N GLN A 67 16.54 -12.18 -23.47
CA GLN A 67 17.37 -13.16 -24.18
C GLN A 67 18.16 -14.07 -23.23
N GLY A 68 18.06 -13.88 -21.92
CA GLY A 68 18.77 -14.64 -20.89
C GLY A 68 17.84 -15.02 -19.74
N ASN A 69 18.14 -14.53 -18.53
CA ASN A 69 17.52 -15.00 -17.29
C ASN A 69 16.00 -14.77 -17.19
N ASP A 70 15.47 -13.76 -17.89
CA ASP A 70 14.05 -13.41 -17.84
C ASP A 70 13.26 -13.99 -19.02
N ASN A 71 13.88 -14.84 -19.86
CA ASN A 71 13.21 -15.48 -21.00
C ASN A 71 11.93 -16.22 -20.60
N GLU A 72 12.03 -17.06 -19.57
CA GLU A 72 10.90 -17.85 -19.06
C GLU A 72 9.84 -16.96 -18.38
N ILE A 73 10.27 -15.87 -17.72
CA ILE A 73 9.36 -14.90 -17.11
C ILE A 73 8.55 -14.20 -18.21
N PHE A 74 9.21 -13.77 -19.28
CA PHE A 74 8.58 -13.14 -20.43
C PHE A 74 7.56 -14.06 -21.11
N LYS A 75 7.92 -15.33 -21.36
CA LYS A 75 7.00 -16.32 -21.94
C LYS A 75 5.78 -16.58 -21.04
N LYS A 76 5.97 -16.72 -19.72
CA LYS A 76 4.87 -16.88 -18.76
C LYS A 76 3.97 -15.65 -18.76
N PHE A 77 4.54 -14.46 -18.84
CA PHE A 77 3.80 -13.21 -18.94
C PHE A 77 2.89 -13.17 -20.18
N LEU A 78 3.42 -13.56 -21.35
CA LEU A 78 2.65 -13.60 -22.60
C LEU A 78 1.49 -14.59 -22.53
N LYS A 79 1.72 -15.79 -22.00
CA LYS A 79 0.66 -16.79 -21.80
C LYS A 79 -0.42 -16.28 -20.85
N LYS A 80 -0.03 -15.75 -19.68
CA LYS A 80 -0.98 -15.31 -18.64
C LYS A 80 -1.85 -14.12 -19.08
N ASN A 81 -1.26 -13.16 -19.81
CA ASN A 81 -1.94 -11.90 -20.11
C ASN A 81 -2.62 -11.87 -21.48
N PHE A 82 -2.11 -12.66 -22.45
CA PHE A 82 -2.58 -12.64 -23.83
C PHE A 82 -3.00 -14.01 -24.36
N GLY A 83 -2.90 -15.08 -23.55
CA GLY A 83 -3.26 -16.43 -23.99
C GLY A 83 -2.30 -17.00 -25.06
N ILE A 84 -1.09 -16.46 -25.17
CA ILE A 84 -0.12 -16.85 -26.20
C ILE A 84 0.59 -18.14 -25.78
N ASP A 85 0.00 -19.29 -26.13
CA ASP A 85 0.60 -20.60 -25.86
C ASP A 85 1.78 -20.92 -26.79
N TRP A 86 1.74 -20.41 -28.02
CA TRP A 86 2.79 -20.64 -29.02
C TRP A 86 4.14 -19.99 -28.63
N GLY A 87 4.11 -18.99 -27.75
CA GLY A 87 5.31 -18.30 -27.26
C GLY A 87 6.31 -19.21 -26.55
N LYS A 88 5.87 -20.38 -26.04
CA LYS A 88 6.77 -21.36 -25.40
C LYS A 88 7.87 -21.85 -26.36
N ASN A 89 7.51 -22.08 -27.63
CA ASN A 89 8.38 -22.64 -28.66
C ASN A 89 8.89 -21.57 -29.64
N ALA A 90 8.52 -20.30 -29.44
CA ALA A 90 8.92 -19.22 -30.32
C ALA A 90 10.42 -18.91 -30.18
N LYS A 91 11.05 -18.60 -31.32
CA LYS A 91 12.41 -18.05 -31.33
C LYS A 91 12.35 -16.60 -30.87
N ILE A 92 13.26 -16.23 -29.97
CA ILE A 92 13.38 -14.87 -29.42
C ILE A 92 14.66 -14.24 -30.00
N GLU A 93 14.50 -13.16 -30.75
CA GLU A 93 15.58 -12.44 -31.39
C GLU A 93 15.54 -10.96 -31.01
N LYS A 94 16.70 -10.36 -30.78
CA LYS A 94 16.85 -8.92 -30.62
C LYS A 94 17.40 -8.40 -31.93
N MET A 95 16.70 -7.43 -32.51
CA MET A 95 17.03 -6.90 -33.83
C MET A 95 18.29 -6.03 -33.74
N ASP A 96 18.95 -5.82 -34.87
CA ASP A 96 20.20 -5.05 -34.97
C ASP A 96 20.03 -3.58 -34.53
N ASP A 97 18.79 -3.07 -34.51
CA ASP A 97 18.45 -1.75 -34.00
C ASP A 97 18.66 -1.61 -32.47
N GLY A 98 18.82 -2.73 -31.75
CA GLY A 98 18.94 -2.79 -30.29
C GLY A 98 17.69 -2.33 -29.52
N LYS A 99 16.61 -1.98 -30.22
CA LYS A 99 15.35 -1.41 -29.68
C LYS A 99 14.18 -2.38 -29.81
N THR A 100 14.28 -3.39 -30.67
CA THR A 100 13.21 -4.32 -30.96
C THR A 100 13.58 -5.75 -30.55
N ILE A 101 12.68 -6.41 -29.83
CA ILE A 101 12.73 -7.85 -29.60
C ILE A 101 11.56 -8.48 -30.36
N GLN A 102 11.86 -9.48 -31.17
CA GLN A 102 10.90 -10.21 -31.97
C GLN A 102 10.77 -11.66 -31.49
N LEU A 103 9.53 -12.11 -31.39
CA LEU A 103 9.14 -13.49 -31.16
C LEU A 103 8.42 -14.03 -32.38
N SER A 104 8.86 -15.15 -32.93
CA SER A 104 8.16 -15.79 -34.03
C SER A 104 8.22 -17.32 -34.01
N THR A 105 7.20 -17.92 -34.62
CA THR A 105 7.15 -19.35 -34.99
C THR A 105 7.12 -19.54 -36.51
N GLY A 106 7.38 -18.46 -37.26
CA GLY A 106 7.20 -18.39 -38.72
C GLY A 106 5.75 -18.20 -39.18
N LYS A 107 4.75 -18.54 -38.35
CA LYS A 107 3.33 -18.27 -38.62
C LYS A 107 2.78 -17.10 -37.80
N ASN A 108 3.18 -17.02 -36.54
CA ASN A 108 2.74 -15.99 -35.62
C ASN A 108 3.92 -15.07 -35.29
N TYR A 109 3.63 -13.79 -35.08
CA TYR A 109 4.64 -12.76 -34.86
C TYR A 109 4.25 -11.84 -33.71
N LEU A 110 5.23 -11.53 -32.87
CA LEU A 110 5.11 -10.58 -31.79
C LEU A 110 6.36 -9.73 -31.74
N SER A 111 6.19 -8.42 -31.58
CA SER A 111 7.30 -7.49 -31.37
C SER A 111 7.11 -6.71 -30.09
N LEU A 112 8.21 -6.48 -29.38
CA LEU A 112 8.28 -5.57 -28.26
C LEU A 112 9.34 -4.51 -28.60
N THR A 113 8.92 -3.26 -28.73
CA THR A 113 9.76 -2.19 -29.28
C THR A 113 9.87 -1.03 -28.30
N LEU A 114 11.10 -0.63 -27.97
CA LEU A 114 11.39 0.56 -27.18
C LEU A 114 11.16 1.85 -27.97
N ASN A 115 10.63 2.89 -27.33
CA ASN A 115 10.68 4.24 -27.90
C ASN A 115 12.11 4.81 -27.87
N ASP A 116 12.34 5.91 -28.58
CA ASP A 116 13.67 6.52 -28.71
C ASP A 116 14.28 6.96 -27.37
N GLU A 117 13.44 7.47 -26.48
CA GLU A 117 13.84 7.87 -25.13
C GLU A 117 14.08 6.69 -24.18
N LYS A 118 13.71 5.46 -24.58
CA LYS A 118 13.72 4.24 -23.75
C LYS A 118 12.95 4.40 -22.45
N THR A 119 11.85 5.15 -22.50
CA THR A 119 10.90 5.39 -21.41
C THR A 119 9.64 4.54 -21.54
N LYS A 120 9.40 3.95 -22.72
CA LYS A 120 8.22 3.13 -23.04
C LYS A 120 8.58 1.93 -23.92
N ALA A 121 7.78 0.87 -23.83
CA ALA A 121 7.81 -0.26 -24.75
C ALA A 121 6.41 -0.56 -25.29
N ASN A 122 6.30 -0.71 -26.60
CA ASN A 122 5.06 -1.10 -27.28
C ASN A 122 5.10 -2.59 -27.59
N LEU A 123 4.05 -3.31 -27.23
CA LEU A 123 3.84 -4.70 -27.59
C LEU A 123 2.84 -4.77 -28.74
N GLU A 124 3.27 -5.38 -29.84
CA GLU A 124 2.43 -5.65 -31.01
C GLU A 124 2.33 -7.15 -31.22
N ILE A 125 1.11 -7.62 -31.49
CA ILE A 125 0.81 -9.02 -31.77
C ILE A 125 0.16 -9.04 -33.15
N ASP A 126 0.71 -9.83 -34.07
CA ASP A 126 0.26 -9.91 -35.46
C ASP A 126 0.10 -8.53 -36.13
N ASN A 127 1.07 -7.64 -35.86
CA ASN A 127 1.15 -6.24 -36.33
C ASN A 127 0.05 -5.30 -35.81
N VAL A 128 -0.64 -5.67 -34.71
CA VAL A 128 -1.62 -4.81 -34.04
C VAL A 128 -1.06 -4.33 -32.69
N LYS A 129 -0.98 -3.00 -32.49
CA LYS A 129 -0.59 -2.42 -31.20
C LYS A 129 -1.57 -2.87 -30.12
N THR A 130 -1.08 -3.72 -29.22
CA THR A 130 -1.91 -4.39 -28.22
C THR A 130 -1.72 -3.78 -26.83
N ALA A 131 -0.49 -3.38 -26.47
CA ALA A 131 -0.23 -2.80 -25.15
C ALA A 131 0.98 -1.84 -25.16
N GLU A 132 1.01 -0.92 -24.18
CA GLU A 132 2.13 -0.01 -23.91
C GLU A 132 2.57 -0.17 -22.45
N TYR A 133 3.88 -0.23 -22.23
CA TYR A 133 4.50 -0.40 -20.93
C TYR A 133 5.48 0.72 -20.61
N THR A 134 5.72 0.96 -19.32
CA THR A 134 6.71 1.92 -18.85
C THR A 134 8.06 1.25 -18.69
N ILE A 135 9.12 1.93 -19.11
CA ILE A 135 10.51 1.49 -18.95
C ILE A 135 11.21 2.39 -17.95
N LYS A 136 11.94 1.79 -17.02
CA LYS A 136 12.84 2.51 -16.11
C LYS A 136 14.21 1.86 -16.13
N LYS A 137 15.24 2.70 -15.96
CA LYS A 137 16.62 2.26 -15.80
C LYS A 137 16.93 2.11 -14.31
N VAL A 138 17.21 0.89 -13.87
CA VAL A 138 17.54 0.54 -12.48
C VAL A 138 18.84 -0.25 -12.51
N ASN A 139 19.86 0.17 -11.73
CA ASN A 139 21.17 -0.48 -11.69
C ASN A 139 21.77 -0.72 -13.10
N ASN A 140 21.68 0.29 -13.94
CA ASN A 140 22.13 0.30 -15.34
C ASN A 140 21.42 -0.69 -16.30
N LYS A 141 20.34 -1.35 -15.84
CA LYS A 141 19.51 -2.25 -16.66
C LYS A 141 18.13 -1.65 -16.91
N LEU A 142 17.57 -1.92 -18.08
CA LEU A 142 16.21 -1.56 -18.45
C LEU A 142 15.22 -2.59 -17.90
N LYS A 143 14.24 -2.11 -17.16
CA LYS A 143 13.17 -2.91 -16.54
C LYS A 143 11.81 -2.44 -17.06
N ILE A 144 10.89 -3.39 -17.28
CA ILE A 144 9.56 -3.15 -17.84
C ILE A 144 8.50 -3.21 -16.74
N TYR A 145 7.61 -2.22 -16.75
CA TYR A 145 6.57 -2.05 -15.75
C TYR A 145 5.20 -1.84 -16.36
N LYS A 146 4.18 -2.41 -15.71
CA LYS A 146 2.78 -2.11 -15.98
C LYS A 146 2.30 -0.99 -15.07
N LYS A 147 1.80 0.10 -15.64
CA LYS A 147 1.13 1.15 -14.84
C LYS A 147 -0.18 0.62 -14.29
N VAL A 148 -0.44 0.90 -13.01
CA VAL A 148 -1.76 0.67 -12.40
C VAL A 148 -2.67 1.87 -12.63
N PHE A 149 -2.09 3.07 -12.72
CA PHE A 149 -2.81 4.33 -12.93
C PHE A 149 -2.45 5.00 -14.26
N LYS A 150 -3.45 5.56 -14.95
CA LYS A 150 -3.31 6.22 -16.26
C LYS A 150 -3.31 7.76 -16.18
N GLY A 151 -3.80 8.37 -15.10
CA GLY A 151 -3.94 9.83 -14.91
C GLY A 151 -2.84 10.52 -14.07
N LYS A 152 -2.93 11.86 -13.95
CA LYS A 152 -2.09 12.69 -13.06
C LYS A 152 -2.43 12.40 -11.59
N LEU A 153 -1.42 12.54 -10.74
CA LEU A 153 -1.37 12.06 -9.36
C LEU A 153 -2.29 12.81 -8.37
N ASP A 154 -3.40 13.42 -8.78
CA ASP A 154 -4.39 13.99 -7.85
C ASP A 154 -5.08 12.89 -7.02
N PHE A 155 -4.90 11.64 -7.44
CA PHE A 155 -5.38 10.45 -6.77
C PHE A 155 -4.71 10.17 -5.42
N LEU A 156 -3.54 10.72 -5.07
CA LEU A 156 -2.83 10.26 -3.87
C LEU A 156 -3.34 10.83 -2.53
N TYR A 157 -4.30 11.75 -2.57
CA TYR A 157 -5.14 12.06 -1.41
C TYR A 157 -6.17 10.93 -1.11
N PHE A 158 -6.37 9.93 -1.99
CA PHE A 158 -7.41 8.90 -1.80
C PHE A 158 -7.17 7.89 -0.68
N ALA A 159 -5.92 7.61 -0.28
CA ALA A 159 -5.71 6.76 0.91
C ALA A 159 -6.09 7.49 2.21
N LYS A 160 -6.21 8.83 2.18
CA LYS A 160 -6.74 9.64 3.28
C LYS A 160 -8.26 9.80 3.22
N ASP A 161 -8.87 9.81 2.03
CA ASP A 161 -10.31 10.07 1.85
C ASP A 161 -11.19 8.82 1.69
N LEU A 162 -10.61 7.63 1.44
CA LEU A 162 -11.34 6.37 1.53
C LEU A 162 -11.69 6.11 3.00
N TYR A 163 -12.97 6.29 3.34
CA TYR A 163 -13.44 6.05 4.69
C TYR A 163 -13.51 4.56 5.00
N PHE A 164 -14.22 3.78 4.19
CA PHE A 164 -14.29 2.31 4.30
C PHE A 164 -14.86 1.70 3.00
N ILE A 165 -14.77 0.38 2.86
CA ILE A 165 -15.50 -0.35 1.83
C ILE A 165 -16.83 -0.82 2.42
N TRP A 166 -17.93 -0.65 1.69
CA TRP A 166 -19.26 -1.18 2.02
C TRP A 166 -19.30 -2.71 1.87
N ASP A 167 -18.46 -3.41 2.61
CA ASP A 167 -18.28 -4.85 2.63
C ASP A 167 -18.11 -5.36 4.06
N GLU A 168 -18.55 -6.58 4.31
CA GLU A 168 -18.64 -7.22 5.64
C GLU A 168 -17.27 -7.41 6.32
N LYS A 169 -16.18 -7.27 5.56
CA LYS A 169 -14.82 -7.56 6.03
C LYS A 169 -14.00 -6.31 6.37
N ASP A 170 -14.56 -5.10 6.20
CA ASP A 170 -13.84 -3.84 6.38
C ASP A 170 -14.25 -3.07 7.64
N GLU A 171 -14.72 -3.79 8.67
CA GLU A 171 -15.20 -3.25 9.95
C GLU A 171 -14.20 -2.29 10.61
N TRP A 172 -12.91 -2.61 10.55
CA TRP A 172 -11.88 -1.78 11.16
C TRP A 172 -11.80 -0.37 10.53
N ARG A 173 -12.00 -0.26 9.21
CA ARG A 173 -11.99 1.04 8.52
C ARG A 173 -13.20 1.86 8.92
N LEU A 174 -14.35 1.20 9.03
CA LEU A 174 -15.58 1.81 9.51
C LEU A 174 -15.40 2.34 10.95
N ILE A 175 -14.85 1.53 11.85
CA ILE A 175 -14.54 1.93 13.25
C ILE A 175 -13.55 3.10 13.27
N LYS A 176 -12.45 3.02 12.50
CA LYS A 176 -11.44 4.09 12.42
C LYS A 176 -12.06 5.39 11.91
N PHE A 177 -12.84 5.32 10.84
CA PHE A 177 -13.56 6.46 10.27
C PHE A 177 -14.47 7.13 11.30
N LEU A 178 -15.31 6.35 11.99
CA LEU A 178 -16.25 6.86 12.99
C LEU A 178 -15.53 7.51 14.19
N LYS A 179 -14.45 6.88 14.65
CA LYS A 179 -13.62 7.42 15.73
C LYS A 179 -12.92 8.72 15.33
N GLN A 180 -12.30 8.78 14.16
CA GLN A 180 -11.46 9.91 13.76
C GLN A 180 -12.28 11.12 13.29
N ASN A 181 -13.40 10.90 12.59
CA ASN A 181 -14.17 11.99 11.98
C ASN A 181 -15.29 12.49 12.90
N TYR A 182 -15.75 11.66 13.84
CA TYR A 182 -16.86 11.99 14.74
C TYR A 182 -16.53 11.76 16.21
N SER A 183 -15.30 11.41 16.58
CA SER A 183 -14.89 11.21 17.98
C SER A 183 -15.74 10.17 18.72
N ILE A 184 -16.18 9.11 18.03
CA ILE A 184 -17.07 8.08 18.60
C ILE A 184 -16.23 6.91 19.11
N ASP A 185 -15.77 6.95 20.36
CA ASP A 185 -14.88 5.90 20.89
C ASP A 185 -15.59 4.56 21.15
N TRP A 186 -16.90 4.59 21.45
CA TRP A 186 -17.65 3.37 21.81
C TRP A 186 -17.81 2.37 20.66
N VAL A 187 -17.57 2.78 19.40
CA VAL A 187 -17.70 1.89 18.23
C VAL A 187 -16.69 0.74 18.22
N LYS A 188 -15.61 0.83 19.01
CA LYS A 188 -14.62 -0.26 19.16
C LYS A 188 -15.19 -1.54 19.76
N THR A 189 -16.23 -1.41 20.58
CA THR A 189 -16.87 -2.53 21.29
C THR A 189 -18.32 -2.73 20.84
N ALA A 190 -18.75 -2.00 19.80
CA ALA A 190 -20.10 -2.10 19.28
C ALA A 190 -20.30 -3.41 18.53
N LYS A 191 -21.48 -4.00 18.70
CA LYS A 191 -21.97 -5.03 17.80
C LYS A 191 -22.27 -4.38 16.46
N ILE A 192 -21.71 -4.92 15.39
CA ILE A 192 -21.93 -4.47 14.01
C ILE A 192 -22.87 -5.47 13.34
N GLU A 193 -24.00 -4.98 12.83
CA GLU A 193 -24.99 -5.80 12.14
C GLU A 193 -25.36 -5.16 10.81
N LYS A 194 -25.65 -5.98 9.81
CA LYS A 194 -26.14 -5.54 8.51
C LYS A 194 -27.53 -6.10 8.29
N THR A 195 -28.44 -5.30 7.74
CA THR A 195 -29.78 -5.78 7.36
C THR A 195 -29.70 -6.80 6.24
N ASP A 196 -30.68 -7.70 6.17
CA ASP A 196 -30.73 -8.79 5.16
C ASP A 196 -30.71 -8.27 3.72
N ASP A 197 -31.22 -7.06 3.49
CA ASP A 197 -31.20 -6.38 2.18
C ASP A 197 -29.84 -5.74 1.85
N GLY A 198 -28.90 -5.76 2.79
CA GLY A 198 -27.57 -5.19 2.69
C GLY A 198 -27.54 -3.66 2.61
N LYS A 199 -28.68 -2.97 2.83
CA LYS A 199 -28.81 -1.51 2.71
C LYS A 199 -28.39 -0.76 3.96
N THR A 200 -28.49 -1.36 5.14
CA THR A 200 -28.18 -0.68 6.39
C THR A 200 -27.13 -1.43 7.19
N ILE A 201 -26.14 -0.70 7.70
CA ILE A 201 -25.19 -1.17 8.71
C ILE A 201 -25.53 -0.46 10.02
N GLN A 202 -25.70 -1.23 11.09
CA GLN A 202 -26.02 -0.74 12.43
C GLN A 202 -24.87 -1.07 13.37
N LEU A 203 -24.52 -0.11 14.25
CA LEU A 203 -23.55 -0.30 15.31
C LEU A 203 -24.21 0.04 16.64
N SER A 204 -24.12 -0.85 17.64
CA SER A 204 -24.70 -0.60 18.95
C SER A 204 -23.93 -1.23 20.12
N THR A 205 -24.00 -0.59 21.28
CA THR A 205 -23.46 -1.10 22.58
C THR A 205 -24.56 -1.32 23.62
N GLY A 206 -25.83 -1.35 23.17
CA GLY A 206 -27.03 -1.38 24.02
C GLY A 206 -27.42 -0.02 24.60
N LYS A 207 -26.45 0.86 24.89
CA LYS A 207 -26.69 2.25 25.32
C LYS A 207 -26.60 3.24 24.18
N ASN A 208 -25.63 3.04 23.28
CA ASN A 208 -25.42 3.91 22.14
C ASN A 208 -25.75 3.17 20.84
N TYR A 209 -26.20 3.90 19.84
CA TYR A 209 -26.48 3.36 18.50
C TYR A 209 -26.17 4.35 17.37
N LEU A 210 -25.78 3.82 16.22
CA LEU A 210 -25.72 4.58 14.97
C LEU A 210 -26.06 3.68 13.78
N SER A 211 -26.48 4.29 12.67
CA SER A 211 -26.83 3.59 11.44
C SER A 211 -26.24 4.29 10.22
N LEU A 212 -25.77 3.49 9.27
CA LEU A 212 -25.41 3.90 7.92
C LEU A 212 -26.40 3.25 6.96
N THR A 213 -27.08 4.04 6.13
CA THR A 213 -28.13 3.51 5.23
C THR A 213 -27.90 3.97 3.80
N LEU A 214 -27.83 3.01 2.87
CA LEU A 214 -27.76 3.27 1.44
C LEU A 214 -29.07 3.80 0.88
N ASN A 215 -28.98 4.78 0.00
CA ASN A 215 -30.10 5.17 -0.85
C ASN A 215 -30.43 4.09 -1.89
N ASP A 216 -31.60 4.21 -2.53
CA ASP A 216 -32.09 3.21 -3.48
C ASP A 216 -31.22 3.10 -4.74
N GLU A 217 -30.59 4.22 -5.15
CA GLU A 217 -29.65 4.25 -6.27
C GLU A 217 -28.29 3.62 -5.93
N LYS A 218 -28.01 3.34 -4.65
CA LYS A 218 -26.72 2.83 -4.13
C LYS A 218 -25.55 3.74 -4.49
N THR A 219 -25.78 5.04 -4.40
CA THR A 219 -24.81 6.10 -4.69
C THR A 219 -24.47 6.93 -3.46
N LYS A 220 -25.34 6.91 -2.43
CA LYS A 220 -25.20 7.72 -1.20
C LYS A 220 -25.51 6.90 0.04
N ILE A 221 -24.86 7.25 1.14
CA ILE A 221 -25.05 6.65 2.47
C ILE A 221 -25.39 7.76 3.45
N SER A 222 -26.52 7.63 4.13
CA SER A 222 -26.88 8.49 5.26
C SER A 222 -26.34 7.89 6.56
N LEU A 223 -25.50 8.64 7.27
CA LEU A 223 -25.07 8.35 8.64
C LEU A 223 -26.01 9.06 9.62
N LYS A 224 -26.52 8.33 10.61
CA LYS A 224 -27.29 8.87 11.74
C LYS A 224 -26.73 8.33 13.04
N ILE A 225 -26.43 9.22 13.97
CA ILE A 225 -25.91 8.92 15.30
C ILE A 225 -27.00 9.30 16.32
N ASP A 226 -27.13 8.49 17.37
CA ASP A 226 -28.13 8.65 18.43
C ASP A 226 -28.08 9.99 19.19
N ASP A 227 -26.92 10.64 19.23
CA ASP A 227 -26.74 12.00 19.75
C ASP A 227 -27.29 13.12 18.84
N GLY A 228 -27.92 12.75 17.72
CA GLY A 228 -28.59 13.66 16.79
C GLY A 228 -27.71 14.11 15.63
N ARG A 229 -26.42 13.77 15.59
CA ARG A 229 -25.55 14.07 14.46
C ARG A 229 -25.90 13.23 13.23
N THR A 230 -25.80 13.84 12.06
CA THR A 230 -26.03 13.18 10.78
C THR A 230 -24.98 13.60 9.76
N ASP A 231 -24.68 12.72 8.80
CA ASP A 231 -23.79 13.02 7.68
C ASP A 231 -24.22 12.25 6.41
N GLU A 232 -23.72 12.67 5.26
CA GLU A 232 -23.94 12.01 3.98
C GLU A 232 -22.61 11.66 3.29
N LEU A 233 -22.49 10.41 2.86
CA LEU A 233 -21.30 9.84 2.23
C LEU A 233 -21.64 9.36 0.82
N ILE A 234 -20.65 9.26 -0.05
CA ILE A 234 -20.82 8.77 -1.42
C ILE A 234 -20.36 7.31 -1.50
N LEU A 235 -21.18 6.45 -2.12
CA LEU A 235 -20.84 5.08 -2.49
C LEU A 235 -20.47 5.02 -3.99
N ARG A 236 -19.32 4.44 -4.32
CA ARG A 236 -18.84 4.27 -5.71
C ARG A 236 -18.89 2.81 -6.18
N THR A 237 -18.60 2.61 -7.47
CA THR A 237 -18.82 1.36 -8.23
C THR A 237 -18.12 0.11 -7.68
N GLY A 238 -17.06 0.25 -6.88
CA GLY A 238 -16.39 -0.85 -6.18
C GLY A 238 -16.78 -0.98 -4.70
N LYS A 239 -17.92 -0.40 -4.31
CA LYS A 239 -18.42 -0.30 -2.92
C LYS A 239 -17.60 0.60 -2.00
N GLU A 240 -16.73 1.44 -2.53
CA GLU A 240 -15.92 2.35 -1.73
C GLU A 240 -16.73 3.56 -1.23
N VAL A 241 -16.52 3.95 0.03
CA VAL A 241 -17.22 5.04 0.71
C VAL A 241 -16.29 6.24 0.91
N TYR A 242 -16.78 7.43 0.55
CA TYR A 242 -16.05 8.70 0.59
C TYR A 242 -16.90 9.84 1.17
N LYS A 243 -16.25 10.96 1.49
CA LYS A 243 -16.94 12.22 1.79
C LYS A 243 -17.67 12.76 0.56
N GLU A 244 -18.79 13.43 0.77
CA GLU A 244 -19.43 14.20 -0.30
C GLU A 244 -18.51 15.34 -0.81
N GLY A 245 -18.40 15.49 -2.14
CA GLY A 245 -17.50 16.46 -2.79
C GLY A 245 -16.17 15.92 -3.32
N SER A 246 -15.86 14.63 -3.12
CA SER A 246 -14.66 14.00 -3.68
C SER A 246 -14.77 13.80 -5.21
N ASN A 247 -14.10 14.64 -6.00
CA ASN A 247 -14.12 14.65 -7.47
C ASN A 247 -13.21 13.58 -8.13
N VAL A 248 -13.52 12.29 -8.05
CA VAL A 248 -12.66 11.27 -8.70
C VAL A 248 -13.41 10.31 -9.62
N ALA A 249 -13.14 10.40 -10.92
CA ALA A 249 -13.63 9.48 -11.94
C ALA A 249 -12.80 8.18 -11.92
N PHE A 250 -13.30 7.15 -11.22
CA PHE A 250 -12.53 5.95 -10.84
C PHE A 250 -12.30 4.92 -11.96
N GLY A 251 -13.27 4.78 -12.89
CA GLY A 251 -13.36 3.60 -13.75
C GLY A 251 -12.42 3.58 -14.96
N GLU A 252 -12.01 4.74 -15.46
CA GLU A 252 -11.22 4.83 -16.70
C GLU A 252 -9.72 4.98 -16.43
N GLU A 253 -9.34 5.41 -15.23
CA GLU A 253 -7.96 5.76 -14.87
C GLU A 253 -7.18 4.65 -14.17
N ILE A 254 -7.84 3.57 -13.73
CA ILE A 254 -7.23 2.50 -12.92
C ILE A 254 -7.37 1.15 -13.64
N ASP A 255 -6.27 0.41 -13.75
CA ASP A 255 -6.34 -1.02 -14.09
C ASP A 255 -6.83 -1.81 -12.88
N MET A 256 -8.15 -2.02 -12.80
CA MET A 256 -8.80 -2.70 -11.66
C MET A 256 -8.31 -4.13 -11.45
N LYS A 257 -7.92 -4.84 -12.52
CA LYS A 257 -7.36 -6.19 -12.41
C LYS A 257 -5.99 -6.14 -11.73
N ALA A 258 -5.12 -5.21 -12.12
CA ALA A 258 -3.83 -5.00 -11.48
C ALA A 258 -3.97 -4.52 -10.03
N PHE A 259 -4.92 -3.60 -9.77
CA PHE A 259 -5.22 -3.12 -8.42
C PHE A 259 -5.66 -4.26 -7.49
N GLN A 260 -6.61 -5.10 -7.93
CA GLN A 260 -7.06 -6.26 -7.15
C GLN A 260 -5.94 -7.30 -6.97
N GLU A 261 -5.14 -7.56 -8.00
CA GLU A 261 -3.99 -8.46 -7.90
C GLU A 261 -3.01 -7.99 -6.81
N ILE A 262 -2.69 -6.69 -6.72
CA ILE A 262 -1.82 -6.16 -5.66
C ILE A 262 -2.51 -6.17 -4.29
N LYS A 263 -3.75 -5.67 -4.20
CA LYS A 263 -4.40 -5.45 -2.91
C LYS A 263 -4.85 -6.75 -2.24
N VAL A 264 -5.36 -7.70 -3.02
CA VAL A 264 -6.04 -8.91 -2.51
C VAL A 264 -5.16 -10.14 -2.65
N VAL A 265 -4.41 -10.28 -3.76
CA VAL A 265 -3.67 -11.51 -4.07
C VAL A 265 -2.23 -11.46 -3.58
N TRP A 266 -1.57 -10.30 -3.66
CA TRP A 266 -0.18 -10.20 -3.22
C TRP A 266 -0.08 -10.13 -1.69
N GLY A 267 0.64 -11.09 -1.12
CA GLY A 267 1.13 -11.01 0.25
C GLY A 267 2.14 -9.88 0.45
N PHE A 268 2.40 -9.54 1.71
CA PHE A 268 3.27 -8.43 2.07
C PHE A 268 4.71 -8.60 1.57
N THR A 269 5.31 -9.77 1.77
CA THR A 269 6.68 -10.10 1.31
C THR A 269 6.86 -9.87 -0.19
N LYS A 270 5.90 -10.32 -0.99
CA LYS A 270 5.90 -10.10 -2.44
C LYS A 270 5.92 -8.61 -2.81
N LYS A 271 5.21 -7.76 -2.05
CA LYS A 271 5.17 -6.30 -2.30
C LYS A 271 6.52 -5.66 -1.97
N ILE A 272 7.13 -6.02 -0.84
CA ILE A 272 8.44 -5.47 -0.46
C ILE A 272 9.56 -5.95 -1.39
N ASP A 273 9.52 -7.20 -1.85
CA ASP A 273 10.49 -7.74 -2.82
C ASP A 273 10.35 -7.03 -4.18
N ASP A 274 9.13 -6.78 -4.65
CA ASP A 274 8.89 -6.00 -5.88
C ASP A 274 9.41 -4.56 -5.78
N LEU A 275 9.29 -3.91 -4.61
CA LEU A 275 9.85 -2.58 -4.37
C LEU A 275 11.38 -2.59 -4.27
N TYR A 276 11.96 -3.63 -3.66
CA TYR A 276 13.41 -3.82 -3.61
C TYR A 276 13.99 -4.03 -5.01
N GLU A 277 13.37 -4.88 -5.83
CA GLU A 277 13.78 -5.10 -7.21
C GLU A 277 13.69 -3.84 -8.08
N LYS A 278 12.80 -2.89 -7.74
CA LYS A 278 12.74 -1.58 -8.39
C LYS A 278 13.83 -0.61 -7.95
N GLY A 279 14.62 -0.96 -6.92
CA GLY A 279 15.53 -0.03 -6.26
C GLY A 279 14.81 1.08 -5.49
N ILE A 280 13.54 0.84 -5.10
CA ILE A 280 12.77 1.79 -4.29
C ILE A 280 13.10 1.60 -2.81
N LEU A 281 13.19 0.35 -2.36
CA LEU A 281 13.72 0.01 -1.05
C LEU A 281 15.23 -0.23 -1.16
N GLY A 282 15.99 0.32 -0.21
CA GLY A 282 17.38 -0.06 0.01
C GLY A 282 17.50 -1.38 0.77
N ASP A 283 18.73 -1.88 0.93
CA ASP A 283 19.02 -3.15 1.58
C ASP A 283 18.56 -3.17 3.05
N PHE A 284 18.76 -2.08 3.80
CA PHE A 284 18.36 -1.99 5.20
C PHE A 284 16.83 -1.87 5.33
N SER A 285 16.20 -1.01 4.52
CA SER A 285 14.73 -0.90 4.51
C SER A 285 14.06 -2.22 4.16
N HIS A 286 14.57 -2.95 3.16
CA HIS A 286 14.06 -4.26 2.78
C HIS A 286 14.16 -5.27 3.92
N ARG A 287 15.32 -5.34 4.60
CA ARG A 287 15.54 -6.22 5.74
C ARG A 287 14.64 -5.91 6.94
N VAL A 288 14.55 -4.64 7.35
CA VAL A 288 13.70 -4.21 8.48
C VAL A 288 12.24 -4.58 8.24
N LEU A 289 11.74 -4.46 7.01
CA LEU A 289 10.36 -4.78 6.68
C LEU A 289 10.08 -6.29 6.69
N HIS A 290 11.05 -7.12 6.26
CA HIS A 290 10.97 -8.57 6.43
C HIS A 290 10.95 -8.95 7.92
N GLU A 291 11.83 -8.36 8.72
CA GLU A 291 11.88 -8.63 10.17
C GLU A 291 10.59 -8.21 10.87
N ALA A 292 10.07 -7.01 10.59
CA ALA A 292 8.79 -6.54 11.12
C ALA A 292 7.64 -7.47 10.69
N TYR A 293 7.65 -7.99 9.45
CA TYR A 293 6.64 -8.94 8.99
C TYR A 293 6.69 -10.27 9.76
N GLU A 294 7.88 -10.84 9.95
CA GLU A 294 8.07 -12.08 10.71
C GLU A 294 7.63 -11.91 12.16
N VAL A 295 8.03 -10.79 12.79
CA VAL A 295 7.60 -10.44 14.15
C VAL A 295 6.08 -10.32 14.23
N ARG A 296 5.45 -9.59 13.30
CA ARG A 296 3.99 -9.44 13.26
C ARG A 296 3.28 -10.78 13.17
N ASN A 297 3.83 -11.75 12.42
CA ASN A 297 3.20 -13.06 12.26
C ASN A 297 3.21 -13.93 13.52
N LYS A 298 3.97 -13.58 14.57
CA LYS A 298 3.86 -14.20 15.91
C LYS A 298 2.42 -14.15 16.44
N ILE A 299 1.60 -13.18 16.01
CA ILE A 299 0.18 -13.08 16.39
C ILE A 299 -0.66 -14.31 16.01
N HIS A 300 -0.21 -15.08 15.02
CA HIS A 300 -0.91 -16.30 14.56
C HIS A 300 -0.54 -17.54 15.37
N ASP A 301 0.38 -17.43 16.34
CA ASP A 301 0.72 -18.53 17.23
C ASP A 301 -0.22 -18.52 18.45
N PRO A 302 -1.17 -19.48 18.54
CA PRO A 302 -2.15 -19.52 19.63
C PRO A 302 -1.52 -19.84 20.99
N SER A 303 -0.24 -20.24 21.04
CA SER A 303 0.48 -20.50 22.29
C SER A 303 1.07 -19.24 22.93
N ILE A 304 1.08 -18.10 22.23
CA ILE A 304 1.69 -16.87 22.71
C ILE A 304 0.66 -15.92 23.32
N VAL A 305 0.72 -15.74 24.64
CA VAL A 305 -0.22 -14.89 25.40
C VAL A 305 0.01 -13.39 25.16
N SER A 306 1.25 -12.98 24.89
CA SER A 306 1.62 -11.60 24.55
C SER A 306 2.59 -11.64 23.37
N PRO A 307 2.10 -11.51 22.12
CA PRO A 307 2.90 -11.81 20.93
C PRO A 307 4.06 -10.83 20.66
N PHE A 308 4.03 -9.66 21.30
CA PHE A 308 4.98 -8.58 21.04
C PHE A 308 5.65 -8.10 22.33
N SER A 309 6.98 -8.02 22.30
CA SER A 309 7.83 -7.32 23.25
C SER A 309 7.85 -5.81 22.98
N GLU A 310 8.37 -5.00 23.90
CA GLU A 310 8.55 -3.56 23.66
C GLU A 310 9.44 -3.29 22.43
N GLN A 311 10.48 -4.10 22.23
CA GLN A 311 11.34 -4.02 21.05
C GLN A 311 10.59 -4.32 19.76
N ASP A 312 9.68 -5.28 19.77
CA ASP A 312 8.81 -5.58 18.61
C ASP A 312 7.90 -4.37 18.28
N LEU A 313 7.39 -3.68 19.30
CA LEU A 313 6.56 -2.47 19.11
C LEU A 313 7.37 -1.30 18.53
N ILE A 314 8.59 -1.10 19.03
CA ILE A 314 9.53 -0.11 18.50
C ILE A 314 9.87 -0.41 17.04
N LEU A 315 10.08 -1.69 16.70
CA LEU A 315 10.33 -2.12 15.33
C LEU A 315 9.16 -1.75 14.40
N PHE A 316 7.91 -1.98 14.81
CA PHE A 316 6.74 -1.59 14.00
C PHE A 316 6.65 -0.08 13.79
N HIS A 317 6.86 0.70 14.85
CA HIS A 317 6.85 2.16 14.76
C HIS A 317 7.92 2.66 13.79
N ASN A 318 9.15 2.16 13.91
CA ASN A 318 10.23 2.54 13.02
C ASN A 318 9.98 2.10 11.58
N ALA A 319 9.45 0.89 11.35
CA ALA A 319 9.04 0.44 10.04
C ALA A 319 7.97 1.38 9.43
N SER A 320 7.02 1.85 10.24
CA SER A 320 6.02 2.83 9.83
C SER A 320 6.69 4.13 9.37
N LEU A 321 7.62 4.68 10.15
CA LEU A 321 8.38 5.88 9.78
C LEU A 321 9.23 5.69 8.51
N VAL A 322 9.92 4.55 8.36
CA VAL A 322 10.71 4.20 7.17
C VAL A 322 9.81 4.20 5.94
N THR A 323 8.69 3.48 6.00
CA THR A 323 7.78 3.41 4.86
C THR A 323 7.13 4.76 4.55
N HIS A 324 6.83 5.56 5.56
CA HIS A 324 6.26 6.89 5.37
C HIS A 324 7.24 7.83 4.65
N GLY A 325 8.51 7.87 5.07
CA GLY A 325 9.54 8.68 4.44
C GLY A 325 9.78 8.33 2.98
N ILE A 326 9.87 7.03 2.67
CA ILE A 326 10.04 6.54 1.28
C ILE A 326 8.82 6.89 0.43
N LEU A 327 7.60 6.76 0.96
CA LEU A 327 6.38 7.06 0.23
C LEU A 327 6.30 8.56 -0.11
N GLN A 328 6.63 9.43 0.84
CA GLN A 328 6.69 10.88 0.59
C GLN A 328 7.72 11.22 -0.49
N ALA A 329 8.90 10.59 -0.47
CA ALA A 329 9.92 10.81 -1.48
C ALA A 329 9.41 10.46 -2.89
N ILE A 330 8.73 9.32 -3.04
CA ILE A 330 8.12 8.88 -4.31
C ILE A 330 7.03 9.86 -4.78
N GLN A 331 6.23 10.38 -3.85
CA GLN A 331 5.19 11.36 -4.14
C GLN A 331 5.78 12.65 -4.72
N ILE A 332 6.85 13.15 -4.11
CA ILE A 332 7.56 14.35 -4.57
C ILE A 332 8.17 14.10 -5.97
N GLU A 333 8.77 12.93 -6.19
CA GLU A 333 9.41 12.52 -7.45
C GLU A 333 8.47 12.36 -8.66
N ARG A 334 7.15 12.40 -8.44
CA ARG A 334 6.16 12.26 -9.52
C ARG A 334 5.56 13.57 -10.03
N GLY A 335 5.87 14.71 -9.42
CA GLY A 335 5.50 16.02 -9.97
C GLY A 335 6.22 16.24 -11.31
N GLU A 336 5.53 16.68 -12.36
CA GLU A 336 6.15 16.83 -13.69
C GLU A 336 7.14 18.01 -13.78
N ASP A 337 7.23 18.88 -12.76
CA ASP A 337 8.17 20.00 -12.67
C ASP A 337 8.84 20.04 -11.29
N ILE A 338 9.77 19.12 -11.06
CA ILE A 338 10.48 19.04 -9.79
C ILE A 338 11.65 20.00 -9.79
N SER A 339 11.50 21.11 -9.05
CA SER A 339 12.63 21.98 -8.74
C SER A 339 13.79 21.19 -8.12
N THR A 340 15.02 21.64 -8.32
CA THR A 340 16.22 20.99 -7.73
C THR A 340 16.09 20.78 -6.22
N SER A 341 15.42 21.72 -5.53
CA SER A 341 15.13 21.64 -4.09
C SER A 341 14.24 20.45 -3.74
N LEU A 342 13.18 20.18 -4.51
CA LEU A 342 12.28 19.04 -4.28
C LEU A 342 12.97 17.70 -4.57
N LYS A 343 13.88 17.63 -5.56
CA LYS A 343 14.72 16.44 -5.77
C LYS A 343 15.62 16.18 -4.57
N SER A 344 16.26 17.20 -4.02
CA SER A 344 17.10 17.07 -2.82
C SER A 344 16.29 16.61 -1.61
N ILE A 345 15.07 17.12 -1.42
CA ILE A 345 14.18 16.68 -0.34
C ILE A 345 13.84 15.19 -0.48
N SER A 346 13.45 14.74 -1.68
CA SER A 346 13.18 13.31 -1.94
C SER A 346 14.38 12.43 -1.59
N THR A 347 15.57 12.80 -2.06
CA THR A 347 16.81 12.07 -1.77
C THR A 347 17.10 12.03 -0.27
N ASN A 348 16.95 13.15 0.44
CA ASN A 348 17.17 13.22 1.88
C ASN A 348 16.17 12.34 2.65
N LEU A 349 14.91 12.30 2.23
CA LEU A 349 13.89 11.43 2.83
C LEU A 349 14.22 9.94 2.65
N LYS A 350 14.65 9.53 1.45
CA LYS A 350 15.09 8.14 1.20
C LYS A 350 16.31 7.78 2.04
N ASN A 351 17.33 8.65 2.07
CA ASN A 351 18.55 8.41 2.84
C ASN A 351 18.27 8.38 4.35
N GLY A 352 17.41 9.27 4.85
CA GLY A 352 16.99 9.30 6.25
C GLY A 352 16.21 8.04 6.65
N ALA A 353 15.33 7.55 5.77
CA ALA A 353 14.63 6.29 5.99
C ALA A 353 15.60 5.09 6.03
N GLU A 354 16.60 5.06 5.14
CA GLU A 354 17.58 3.98 5.12
C GLU A 354 18.51 3.99 6.35
N GLU A 355 18.94 5.17 6.82
CA GLU A 355 19.72 5.27 8.05
C GLU A 355 18.91 4.90 9.29
N LEU A 356 17.62 5.28 9.35
CA LEU A 356 16.72 4.81 10.41
C LEU A 356 16.56 3.29 10.37
N ALA A 357 16.38 2.71 9.18
CA ALA A 357 16.28 1.26 9.03
C ALA A 357 17.56 0.56 9.51
N LYS A 358 18.74 1.11 9.18
CA LYS A 358 20.01 0.60 9.68
C LYS A 358 20.11 0.64 11.21
N GLN A 359 19.65 1.72 11.84
CA GLN A 359 19.62 1.84 13.30
C GLN A 359 18.68 0.83 13.97
N CYS A 360 17.66 0.34 13.27
CA CYS A 360 16.76 -0.69 13.79
C CYS A 360 17.40 -2.08 13.85
N LEU A 361 18.46 -2.31 13.07
CA LEU A 361 19.15 -3.60 12.97
C LEU A 361 20.42 -3.68 13.85
N LEU A 362 20.74 -2.61 14.59
CA LEU A 362 21.85 -2.50 15.53
C LEU A 362 21.32 -2.59 16.96
#